data_AF-A0A9C7ESQ4-F1
#
_entry.id   AF-A0A9C7ESQ4-F1
#
_cell.length_a   1.000
_cell.length_b   1.000
_cell.length_c   1.000
_cell.angle_alpha   90.00
_cell.angle_beta   90.00
_cell.angle_gamma   90.00
#
_symmetry.space_group_name_H-M   'P 1'
#
loop_
_entity.id
_entity.type
_entity.pdbx_description
1 polymer ?
#
loop_
_entity_poly.entity_id
_entity_poly.type
_entity_poly.pdbx_seq_one_letter_code
_entity_poly.pdbx_strand_id
1 'polypeptide(L)'
;MLAHRRYQVLLIAVVGLALGLAFVINTIAPASPSNITYAQFLEQMGLSMRNAKDALKDNRVAATFNGEPIPYSYIVLKSIHMAEAAKARNHKVPDRSAVLQAVLRDQAYLDLAEELNLMPSEEDLTEYLKWQLQGVEQADNKNELATFFQTAGISPREYFFEYARPFYLLDLVNRNLMSHYQAHNPRLENEPEKDYYERIAKLIKETVDKKLRESKVEVKGALLMLSSRSSALTGYARYLNSCSSARPVSSWRCPTIADSGAYLG
;
A
#
# COMPACT_ATOMS: atom_id res chain seq x y z
N MET A 1 -28.54 -21.31 13.42
CA MET A 1 -27.41 -21.10 12.48
C MET A 1 -27.19 -19.64 12.05
N LEU A 2 -27.58 -18.64 12.87
CA LEU A 2 -27.36 -17.20 12.57
C LEU A 2 -26.31 -16.54 13.49
N ALA A 3 -25.88 -17.20 14.56
CA ALA A 3 -24.93 -16.66 15.52
C ALA A 3 -23.46 -16.81 15.09
N HIS A 4 -23.12 -17.82 14.28
CA HIS A 4 -21.73 -18.09 13.86
C HIS A 4 -21.23 -17.20 12.71
N ARG A 5 -22.14 -16.62 11.90
CA ARG A 5 -21.78 -15.65 10.85
C ARG A 5 -21.46 -14.25 11.40
N ARG A 6 -21.85 -13.93 12.64
CA ARG A 6 -21.58 -12.61 13.24
C ARG A 6 -20.16 -12.47 13.80
N TYR A 7 -19.54 -13.58 14.21
CA TYR A 7 -18.18 -13.56 14.79
C TYR A 7 -17.06 -13.54 13.74
N GLN A 8 -17.31 -13.91 12.48
CA GLN A 8 -16.33 -13.79 11.40
C GLN A 8 -16.36 -12.43 10.70
N VAL A 9 -17.48 -11.70 10.79
CA VAL A 9 -17.63 -10.36 10.21
C VAL A 9 -17.00 -9.28 11.10
N LEU A 10 -16.91 -9.53 12.41
CA LEU A 10 -16.30 -8.61 13.39
C LEU A 10 -14.77 -8.55 13.29
N LEU A 11 -14.13 -9.54 12.68
CA LEU A 11 -12.68 -9.54 12.45
C LEU A 11 -12.27 -8.78 11.18
N ILE A 12 -13.20 -8.27 10.37
CA ILE A 12 -12.89 -7.56 9.11
C ILE A 12 -12.84 -6.03 9.33
N ALA A 13 -13.46 -5.52 10.40
CA ALA A 13 -13.42 -4.09 10.75
C ALA A 13 -12.12 -3.66 11.45
N VAL A 14 -11.47 -4.57 12.20
CA VAL A 14 -10.17 -4.31 12.87
C VAL A 14 -8.98 -4.38 11.90
N VAL A 15 -9.26 -4.79 10.67
CA VAL A 15 -8.23 -5.22 9.74
C VAL A 15 -8.13 -4.27 8.52
N GLY A 16 -8.95 -3.24 8.40
CA GLY A 16 -8.69 -2.16 7.42
C GLY A 16 -7.33 -1.45 7.64
N LEU A 17 -6.92 -1.30 8.91
CA LEU A 17 -5.62 -0.75 9.29
C LEU A 17 -4.50 -1.81 9.32
N ALA A 18 -4.84 -3.10 9.47
CA ALA A 18 -3.87 -4.19 9.60
C ALA A 18 -3.69 -5.09 8.34
N LEU A 19 -4.65 -5.21 7.42
CA LEU A 19 -4.55 -5.93 6.12
C LEU A 19 -3.97 -5.05 5.03
N GLY A 20 -4.23 -3.74 5.04
CA GLY A 20 -3.47 -2.79 4.23
C GLY A 20 -1.97 -2.86 4.55
N LEU A 21 -1.63 -3.24 5.79
CA LEU A 21 -0.28 -3.57 6.23
C LEU A 21 0.09 -5.05 6.01
N ALA A 22 -0.82 -6.02 6.17
CA ALA A 22 -0.47 -7.44 5.99
C ALA A 22 -0.15 -7.79 4.54
N PHE A 23 -0.76 -7.13 3.54
CA PHE A 23 -0.40 -7.33 2.14
C PHE A 23 0.99 -6.75 1.80
N VAL A 24 1.36 -5.62 2.42
CA VAL A 24 2.73 -5.06 2.32
C VAL A 24 3.75 -5.90 3.11
N ILE A 25 3.35 -6.52 4.22
CA ILE A 25 4.27 -7.23 5.11
C ILE A 25 4.50 -8.70 4.71
N ASN A 26 3.53 -9.38 4.08
CA ASN A 26 3.73 -10.75 3.56
C ASN A 26 4.75 -10.83 2.42
N THR A 27 5.24 -9.70 1.89
CA THR A 27 6.34 -9.68 0.93
C THR A 27 7.71 -9.41 1.55
N ILE A 28 7.83 -9.11 2.85
CA ILE A 28 9.10 -8.66 3.47
C ILE A 28 9.49 -9.41 4.76
N ALA A 29 8.58 -9.99 5.56
CA ALA A 29 8.99 -10.80 6.72
C ALA A 29 7.84 -11.65 7.31
N PRO A 30 8.13 -12.85 7.87
CA PRO A 30 7.16 -13.63 8.63
C PRO A 30 6.58 -12.81 9.81
N ALA A 31 5.39 -13.19 10.27
CA ALA A 31 4.67 -12.53 11.35
C ALA A 31 5.44 -12.59 12.68
N SER A 32 6.34 -11.63 12.89
CA SER A 32 6.99 -11.41 14.19
C SER A 32 6.00 -10.81 15.19
N PRO A 33 6.07 -11.18 16.49
CA PRO A 33 5.27 -10.55 17.53
C PRO A 33 5.47 -9.02 17.55
N SER A 34 4.39 -8.26 17.76
CA SER A 34 4.48 -6.82 17.99
C SER A 34 5.14 -6.56 19.36
N ASN A 35 6.08 -5.62 19.41
CA ASN A 35 6.73 -5.23 20.67
C ASN A 35 5.95 -4.13 21.44
N ILE A 36 4.89 -3.60 20.82
CA ILE A 36 4.03 -2.58 21.40
C ILE A 36 2.57 -3.05 21.42
N THR A 37 1.79 -2.53 22.37
CA THR A 37 0.34 -2.76 22.39
C THR A 37 -0.33 -2.08 21.20
N TYR A 38 -1.53 -2.53 20.84
CA TYR A 38 -2.30 -1.90 19.77
C TYR A 38 -2.62 -0.43 20.07
N ALA A 39 -2.94 -0.09 21.31
CA ALA A 39 -3.14 1.29 21.75
C ALA A 39 -1.89 2.17 21.56
N GLN A 40 -0.70 1.65 21.91
CA GLN A 40 0.57 2.36 21.70
C GLN A 40 0.86 2.59 20.22
N PHE A 41 0.58 1.59 19.37
CA PHE A 41 0.70 1.74 17.92
C PHE A 41 -0.21 2.85 17.38
N LEU A 42 -1.47 2.86 17.80
CA LEU A 42 -2.44 3.88 17.40
C LEU A 42 -2.05 5.29 17.86
N GLU A 43 -1.55 5.43 19.08
CA GLU A 43 -1.04 6.71 19.58
C GLU A 43 0.16 7.21 18.76
N GLN A 44 1.16 6.36 18.48
CA GLN A 44 2.34 6.70 17.69
C GLN A 44 1.98 7.10 16.25
N MET A 45 1.03 6.39 15.64
CA MET A 45 0.50 6.72 14.32
C MET A 45 -0.22 8.08 14.34
N GLY A 46 -1.02 8.34 15.38
CA GLY A 46 -1.70 9.62 15.57
C GLY A 46 -0.70 10.78 15.70
N LEU A 47 0.35 10.61 16.51
CA LEU A 47 1.40 11.62 16.69
C LEU A 47 2.13 11.90 15.36
N SER A 48 2.45 10.85 14.61
CA SER A 48 3.12 10.97 13.32
C SER A 48 2.28 11.73 12.30
N MET A 49 0.97 11.48 12.27
CA MET A 49 0.03 12.25 11.43
C MET A 49 -0.09 13.71 11.88
N ARG A 50 -0.22 13.96 13.19
CA ARG A 50 -0.26 15.33 13.73
C ARG A 50 0.99 16.13 13.34
N ASN A 51 2.16 15.51 13.47
CA ASN A 51 3.45 16.15 13.13
C ASN A 51 3.59 16.39 11.63
N ALA A 52 2.89 15.63 10.79
CA ALA A 52 2.89 15.75 9.34
C ALA A 52 1.67 16.49 8.77
N LYS A 53 0.83 17.13 9.60
CA LYS A 53 -0.47 17.70 9.20
C LYS A 53 -0.42 18.58 7.94
N ASP A 54 0.61 19.41 7.79
CA ASP A 54 0.72 20.34 6.66
C ASP A 54 1.14 19.59 5.39
N ALA A 55 2.02 18.60 5.52
CA ALA A 55 2.46 17.74 4.44
C ALA A 55 1.34 16.78 3.97
N LEU A 56 0.45 16.36 4.87
CA LEU A 56 -0.72 15.54 4.56
C LEU A 56 -1.80 16.31 3.79
N LYS A 57 -1.74 17.65 3.75
CA LYS A 57 -2.64 18.51 2.97
C LYS A 57 -1.99 19.03 1.68
N ASP A 58 -0.74 18.67 1.42
CA ASP A 58 0.01 19.13 0.25
C ASP A 58 -0.35 18.30 -0.99
N ASN A 59 -1.20 18.87 -1.83
CA ASN A 59 -1.69 18.26 -3.07
C ASN A 59 -0.77 18.51 -4.27
N ARG A 60 0.45 19.02 -4.07
CA ARG A 60 1.41 19.13 -5.18
C ARG A 60 1.73 17.74 -5.72
N VAL A 61 1.81 17.65 -7.05
CA VAL A 61 2.17 16.41 -7.73
C VAL A 61 3.64 16.08 -7.44
N ALA A 62 3.88 14.96 -6.77
CA ALA A 62 5.21 14.50 -6.39
C ALA A 62 5.81 13.54 -7.42
N ALA A 63 4.97 12.76 -8.09
CA ALA A 63 5.34 11.90 -9.19
C ALA A 63 4.17 11.73 -10.15
N THR A 64 4.41 11.15 -11.32
CA THR A 64 3.35 10.64 -12.22
C THR A 64 3.62 9.17 -12.55
N PHE A 65 2.56 8.40 -12.75
CA PHE A 65 2.60 7.01 -13.19
C PHE A 65 1.72 6.88 -14.43
N ASN A 66 2.30 6.57 -15.59
CA ASN A 66 1.61 6.57 -16.88
C ASN A 66 0.84 7.87 -17.21
N GLY A 67 1.29 8.99 -16.65
CA GLY A 67 0.64 10.30 -16.79
C GLY A 67 -0.27 10.67 -15.62
N GLU A 68 -0.71 9.70 -14.82
CA GLU A 68 -1.58 9.93 -13.67
C GLU A 68 -0.82 10.56 -12.49
N PRO A 69 -1.34 11.64 -11.90
CA PRO A 69 -0.64 12.38 -10.85
C PRO A 69 -0.69 11.66 -9.50
N ILE A 70 0.48 11.49 -8.88
CA ILE A 70 0.62 11.02 -7.50
C ILE A 70 0.84 12.24 -6.60
N PRO A 71 -0.11 12.58 -5.72
CA PRO A 71 0.03 13.72 -4.81
C PRO A 71 1.06 13.44 -3.71
N TYR A 72 1.74 14.49 -3.26
CA TYR A 72 2.73 14.39 -2.19
C TYR A 72 2.12 13.89 -0.87
N SER A 73 0.92 14.35 -0.53
CA SER A 73 0.14 13.90 0.63
C SER A 73 -0.02 12.38 0.71
N TYR A 74 -0.24 11.71 -0.42
CA TYR A 74 -0.37 10.24 -0.46
C TYR A 74 0.95 9.54 -0.10
N ILE A 75 2.07 10.05 -0.61
CA ILE A 75 3.41 9.50 -0.31
C ILE A 75 3.73 9.69 1.18
N VAL A 76 3.41 10.85 1.74
CA VAL A 76 3.60 11.15 3.18
C VAL A 76 2.81 10.17 4.03
N LEU A 77 1.52 9.98 3.72
CA LEU A 77 0.67 9.07 4.49
C LEU A 77 1.14 7.61 4.39
N LYS A 78 1.52 7.16 3.19
CA LYS A 78 2.10 5.82 2.99
C LYS A 78 3.39 5.67 3.80
N SER A 79 4.25 6.69 3.83
CA SER A 79 5.48 6.69 4.61
C SER A 79 5.21 6.55 6.11
N ILE A 80 4.20 7.23 6.65
CA ILE A 80 3.83 7.13 8.07
C ILE A 80 3.36 5.70 8.38
N HIS A 81 2.40 5.17 7.60
CA HIS A 81 1.89 3.82 7.82
C HIS A 81 3.01 2.76 7.76
N MET A 82 3.89 2.84 6.75
CA MET A 82 5.00 1.90 6.60
C MET A 82 6.03 2.02 7.72
N ALA A 83 6.35 3.24 8.18
CA ALA A 83 7.32 3.46 9.25
C ALA A 83 6.79 2.95 10.60
N GLU A 84 5.56 3.29 10.97
CA GLU A 84 4.98 2.88 12.25
C GLU A 84 4.74 1.37 12.30
N ALA A 85 4.31 0.76 11.20
CA ALA A 85 4.19 -0.69 11.12
C ALA A 85 5.53 -1.42 11.25
N ALA A 86 6.60 -0.89 10.65
CA ALA A 86 7.94 -1.44 10.79
C ALA A 86 8.43 -1.33 12.24
N LYS A 87 8.27 -0.16 12.88
CA LYS A 87 8.65 0.05 14.28
C LYS A 87 7.90 -0.89 15.23
N ALA A 88 6.59 -1.05 15.05
CA ALA A 88 5.77 -1.93 15.89
C ALA A 88 6.27 -3.38 15.89
N ARG A 89 6.85 -3.84 14.78
CA ARG A 89 7.39 -5.18 14.59
C ARG A 89 8.92 -5.26 14.73
N ASN A 90 9.56 -4.18 15.18
CA ASN A 90 11.03 -4.06 15.26
C ASN A 90 11.75 -4.37 13.94
N HIS A 91 11.13 -4.01 12.83
CA HIS A 91 11.72 -4.10 11.50
C HIS A 91 12.40 -2.78 11.12
N LYS A 92 13.33 -2.85 10.18
CA LYS A 92 13.97 -1.67 9.59
C LYS A 92 12.90 -0.76 8.98
N VAL A 93 12.89 0.50 9.39
CA VAL A 93 12.01 1.52 8.80
C VAL A 93 12.33 1.65 7.31
N PRO A 94 11.33 1.52 6.41
CA PRO A 94 11.54 1.66 4.98
C PRO A 94 12.11 3.03 4.63
N ASP A 95 13.12 3.04 3.75
CA ASP A 95 13.63 4.29 3.21
C ASP A 95 12.65 4.90 2.18
N ARG A 96 12.96 6.11 1.72
CA ARG A 96 12.12 6.83 0.74
C ARG A 96 11.95 6.07 -0.57
N SER A 97 12.96 5.30 -0.99
CA SER A 97 12.90 4.51 -2.22
C SER A 97 11.91 3.36 -2.07
N ALA A 98 11.95 2.66 -0.94
CA ALA A 98 11.00 1.61 -0.62
C ALA A 98 9.55 2.14 -0.53
N VAL A 99 9.35 3.33 0.05
CA VAL A 99 8.04 3.99 0.07
C VAL A 99 7.56 4.33 -1.35
N LEU A 100 8.43 4.93 -2.18
CA LEU A 100 8.08 5.26 -3.56
C LEU A 100 7.74 3.99 -4.36
N GLN A 101 8.53 2.91 -4.21
CA GLN A 101 8.22 1.62 -4.86
C GLN A 101 6.88 1.05 -4.43
N ALA A 102 6.52 1.17 -3.15
CA ALA A 102 5.21 0.75 -2.67
C ALA A 102 4.08 1.59 -3.31
N VAL A 103 4.26 2.91 -3.39
CA VAL A 103 3.29 3.82 -4.03
C VAL A 103 3.14 3.53 -5.53
N LEU A 104 4.24 3.31 -6.25
CA LEU A 104 4.18 2.98 -7.68
C LEU A 104 3.52 1.60 -7.91
N ARG A 105 3.73 0.65 -6.99
CA ARG A 105 3.01 -0.62 -7.02
C ARG A 105 1.51 -0.42 -6.80
N ASP A 106 1.11 0.44 -5.87
CA ASP A 106 -0.30 0.77 -5.65
C ASP A 106 -0.93 1.34 -6.94
N GLN A 107 -0.22 2.20 -7.68
CA GLN A 107 -0.69 2.69 -8.99
C GLN A 107 -0.78 1.59 -10.03
N ALA A 108 0.19 0.67 -10.09
CA ALA A 108 0.14 -0.46 -11.01
C ALA A 108 -1.08 -1.39 -10.77
N TYR A 109 -1.57 -1.49 -9.52
CA TYR A 109 -2.82 -2.17 -9.20
C TYR A 109 -4.04 -1.42 -9.75
N LEU A 110 -4.08 -0.10 -9.61
CA LEU A 110 -5.16 0.74 -10.15
C LEU A 110 -5.21 0.66 -11.69
N ASP A 111 -4.08 0.82 -12.37
CA ASP A 111 -3.97 0.68 -13.82
C ASP A 111 -4.40 -0.71 -14.31
N LEU A 112 -4.09 -1.78 -13.56
CA LEU A 112 -4.54 -3.13 -13.91
C LEU A 112 -6.06 -3.28 -13.74
N ALA A 113 -6.61 -2.75 -12.67
CA ALA A 113 -8.05 -2.80 -12.44
C ALA A 113 -8.81 -1.99 -13.48
N GLU A 114 -8.29 -0.82 -13.89
CA GLU A 114 -8.88 -0.03 -14.96
C GLU A 114 -8.87 -0.77 -16.30
N GLU A 115 -7.75 -1.34 -16.71
CA GLU A 115 -7.64 -2.12 -17.96
C GLU A 115 -8.63 -3.30 -18.00
N LEU A 116 -8.86 -3.95 -16.86
CA LEU A 116 -9.77 -5.09 -16.74
C LEU A 116 -11.23 -4.66 -16.47
N ASN A 117 -11.54 -3.36 -16.41
CA ASN A 117 -12.85 -2.83 -16.02
C ASN A 117 -13.33 -3.33 -14.64
N LEU A 118 -12.41 -3.37 -13.69
CA LEU A 118 -12.60 -3.84 -12.30
C LEU A 118 -12.51 -2.70 -11.27
N MET A 119 -12.45 -1.45 -11.73
CA MET A 119 -12.49 -0.30 -10.83
C MET A 119 -13.85 -0.25 -10.11
N PRO A 120 -13.86 -0.12 -8.77
CA PRO A 120 -15.11 0.03 -8.04
C PRO A 120 -15.79 1.35 -8.42
N SER A 121 -17.12 1.38 -8.35
CA SER A 121 -17.85 2.63 -8.53
C SER A 121 -17.61 3.58 -7.36
N GLU A 122 -17.93 4.85 -7.57
CA GLU A 122 -17.81 5.85 -6.52
C GLU A 122 -18.84 5.65 -5.40
N GLU A 123 -19.99 5.07 -5.74
CA GLU A 123 -20.99 4.61 -4.78
C GLU A 123 -20.45 3.47 -3.91
N ASP A 124 -19.83 2.44 -4.52
CA ASP A 124 -19.24 1.31 -3.79
C ASP A 124 -18.17 1.77 -2.80
N LEU A 125 -17.27 2.67 -3.22
CA LEU A 125 -16.24 3.22 -2.34
C LEU A 125 -16.86 4.02 -1.19
N THR A 126 -17.86 4.85 -1.48
CA THR A 126 -18.54 5.66 -0.46
C THR A 126 -19.25 4.78 0.58
N GLU A 127 -19.97 3.77 0.13
CA GLU A 127 -20.63 2.80 1.01
C GLU A 127 -19.61 2.04 1.86
N TYR A 128 -18.51 1.61 1.25
CA TYR A 128 -17.45 0.91 1.94
C TYR A 128 -16.80 1.77 3.03
N LEU A 129 -16.54 3.06 2.76
CA LEU A 129 -16.02 4.00 3.75
C LEU A 129 -17.00 4.26 4.89
N LYS A 130 -18.30 4.37 4.60
CA LYS A 130 -19.34 4.48 5.64
C LYS A 130 -19.37 3.24 6.52
N TRP A 131 -19.27 2.05 5.92
CA TRP A 131 -19.22 0.79 6.65
C TRP A 131 -17.98 0.70 7.56
N GLN A 132 -16.82 1.12 7.07
CA GLN A 132 -15.59 1.20 7.88
C GLN A 132 -15.72 2.17 9.06
N LEU A 133 -16.30 3.35 8.82
CA LEU A 133 -16.55 4.34 9.86
C LEU A 133 -17.51 3.79 10.94
N GLN A 134 -18.62 3.17 10.54
CA GLN A 134 -19.55 2.50 11.48
C GLN A 134 -18.86 1.37 12.25
N GLY A 135 -17.97 0.62 11.60
CA GLY A 135 -17.17 -0.42 12.24
C GLY A 135 -16.34 0.12 13.39
N VAL A 136 -15.72 1.29 13.24
CA VAL A 136 -14.97 1.96 14.32
C VAL A 136 -15.87 2.33 15.49
N GLU A 137 -17.07 2.83 15.22
CA GLU A 137 -18.03 3.25 16.27
C GLU A 137 -18.55 2.06 17.09
N GLN A 138 -18.60 0.88 16.48
CA GLN A 138 -19.12 -0.35 17.08
C GLN A 138 -18.04 -1.30 17.61
N ALA A 139 -16.76 -0.99 17.39
CA ALA A 139 -15.66 -1.87 17.77
C ALA A 139 -15.47 -1.94 19.29
N ASP A 140 -15.10 -3.13 19.78
CA ASP A 140 -14.78 -3.36 21.20
C ASP A 140 -13.62 -2.47 21.68
N ASN A 141 -12.72 -2.08 20.77
CA ASN A 141 -11.59 -1.20 21.01
C ASN A 141 -11.84 0.26 20.57
N LYS A 142 -13.10 0.71 20.49
CA LYS A 142 -13.46 2.10 20.11
C LYS A 142 -12.70 3.17 20.88
N ASN A 143 -12.36 2.93 22.14
CA ASN A 143 -11.62 3.89 22.97
C ASN A 143 -10.17 4.05 22.50
N GLU A 144 -9.53 2.96 22.04
CA GLU A 144 -8.16 2.98 21.53
C GLU A 144 -8.11 3.68 20.15
N LEU A 145 -9.14 3.46 19.32
CA LEU A 145 -9.31 4.18 18.05
C LEU A 145 -9.60 5.67 18.28
N ALA A 146 -10.38 6.02 19.30
CA ALA A 146 -10.62 7.41 19.69
C ALA A 146 -9.30 8.11 20.08
N THR A 147 -8.38 7.42 20.77
CA THR A 147 -7.04 7.95 21.07
C THR A 147 -6.28 8.30 19.80
N PHE A 148 -6.30 7.44 18.77
CA PHE A 148 -5.67 7.77 17.48
C PHE A 148 -6.20 9.09 16.90
N PHE A 149 -7.52 9.25 16.79
CA PHE A 149 -8.13 10.44 16.19
C PHE A 149 -7.85 11.70 17.02
N GLN A 150 -7.98 11.62 18.34
CA GLN A 150 -7.65 12.72 19.25
C GLN A 150 -6.18 13.11 19.13
N THR A 151 -5.27 12.13 19.13
CA THR A 151 -3.83 12.35 19.02
C THR A 151 -3.43 12.84 17.63
N ALA A 152 -4.09 12.44 16.55
CA ALA A 152 -3.90 13.02 15.23
C ALA A 152 -4.48 14.44 15.13
N GLY A 153 -5.47 14.77 15.94
CA GLY A 153 -6.20 16.04 15.85
C GLY A 153 -7.12 16.11 14.63
N ILE A 154 -7.68 14.97 14.22
CA ILE A 154 -8.58 14.82 13.07
C ILE A 154 -9.85 14.09 13.51
N SER A 155 -10.95 14.30 12.79
CA SER A 155 -12.15 13.49 13.04
C SER A 155 -12.03 12.11 12.36
N PRO A 156 -12.76 11.07 12.84
CA PRO A 156 -12.85 9.80 12.13
C PRO A 156 -13.28 9.99 10.67
N ARG A 157 -14.28 10.84 10.43
CA ARG A 157 -14.77 11.14 9.09
C ARG A 157 -13.67 11.72 8.19
N GLU A 158 -12.90 12.70 8.70
CA GLU A 158 -11.77 13.30 7.98
C GLU A 158 -10.73 12.23 7.62
N TYR A 159 -10.40 11.33 8.55
CA TYR A 159 -9.49 10.21 8.28
C TYR A 159 -9.99 9.33 7.12
N PHE A 160 -11.21 8.80 7.20
CA PHE A 160 -11.72 7.85 6.21
C PHE A 160 -11.98 8.48 4.84
N PHE A 161 -12.57 9.68 4.80
CA PHE A 161 -13.04 10.28 3.55
C PHE A 161 -12.00 11.18 2.88
N GLU A 162 -11.01 11.70 3.61
CA GLU A 162 -10.01 12.60 3.03
C GLU A 162 -8.64 11.93 2.94
N TYR A 163 -8.10 11.44 4.06
CA TYR A 163 -6.72 10.92 4.09
C TYR A 163 -6.60 9.48 3.59
N ALA A 164 -7.36 8.56 4.18
CA ALA A 164 -7.21 7.12 3.96
C ALA A 164 -8.01 6.60 2.77
N ARG A 165 -8.86 7.44 2.16
CA ARG A 165 -9.71 7.09 1.02
C ARG A 165 -8.97 6.34 -0.10
N PRO A 166 -7.77 6.77 -0.56
CA PRO A 166 -7.03 6.04 -1.59
C PRO A 166 -6.62 4.61 -1.18
N PHE A 167 -6.42 4.33 0.11
CA PHE A 167 -6.12 2.98 0.58
C PHE A 167 -7.36 2.07 0.56
N TYR A 168 -8.54 2.62 0.87
CA TYR A 168 -9.79 1.86 0.79
C TYR A 168 -10.23 1.60 -0.65
N LEU A 169 -9.95 2.53 -1.57
CA LEU A 169 -10.05 2.28 -3.01
C LEU A 169 -9.16 1.09 -3.42
N LEU A 170 -7.89 1.10 -3.00
CA LEU A 170 -6.96 0.01 -3.31
C LEU A 170 -7.39 -1.33 -2.70
N ASP A 171 -7.98 -1.35 -1.50
CA ASP A 171 -8.53 -2.56 -0.89
C ASP A 171 -9.67 -3.15 -1.74
N LEU A 172 -10.61 -2.32 -2.21
CA LEU A 172 -11.68 -2.76 -3.12
C LEU A 172 -11.12 -3.26 -4.45
N VAL A 173 -10.15 -2.56 -5.04
CA VAL A 173 -9.45 -2.98 -6.26
C VAL A 173 -8.80 -4.35 -6.08
N ASN A 174 -8.10 -4.57 -4.97
CA ASN A 174 -7.48 -5.87 -4.68
C ASN A 174 -8.50 -7.00 -4.55
N ARG A 175 -9.67 -6.74 -3.92
CA ARG A 175 -10.76 -7.71 -3.83
C ARG A 175 -11.34 -8.05 -5.20
N ASN A 176 -11.54 -7.04 -6.05
CA ASN A 176 -12.06 -7.23 -7.40
C ASN A 176 -11.07 -8.01 -8.27
N LEU A 177 -9.78 -7.69 -8.19
CA LEU A 177 -8.72 -8.42 -8.88
C LEU A 177 -8.62 -9.87 -8.40
N MET A 178 -8.63 -10.11 -7.08
CA MET A 178 -8.62 -11.45 -6.51
C MET A 178 -9.81 -12.28 -7.04
N SER A 179 -11.02 -11.72 -6.98
CA SER A 179 -12.24 -12.38 -7.45
C SER A 179 -12.18 -12.68 -8.95
N HIS A 180 -11.69 -11.72 -9.76
CA HIS A 180 -11.51 -11.89 -11.19
C HIS A 180 -10.54 -13.02 -11.51
N TYR A 181 -9.37 -13.07 -10.88
CA TYR A 181 -8.38 -14.11 -11.15
C TYR A 181 -8.86 -15.49 -10.69
N GLN A 182 -9.57 -15.58 -9.57
CA GLN A 182 -10.17 -16.84 -9.11
C GLN A 182 -11.21 -17.38 -10.08
N ALA A 183 -12.04 -16.51 -10.65
CA ALA A 183 -13.05 -16.91 -11.63
C ALA A 183 -12.42 -17.48 -12.92
N HIS A 184 -11.27 -16.96 -13.34
CA HIS A 184 -10.58 -17.38 -14.56
C HIS A 184 -9.53 -18.48 -14.34
N ASN A 185 -9.18 -18.77 -13.09
CA ASN A 185 -8.17 -19.76 -12.74
C ASN A 185 -8.72 -20.65 -11.63
N PRO A 186 -9.68 -21.53 -11.92
CA PRO A 186 -10.31 -22.36 -10.89
C PRO A 186 -9.27 -23.23 -10.15
N ARG A 187 -9.62 -23.61 -8.92
CA ARG A 187 -8.82 -24.52 -8.10
C ARG A 187 -8.68 -25.87 -8.80
N LEU A 188 -7.46 -26.40 -8.85
CA LEU A 188 -7.17 -27.70 -9.46
C LEU A 188 -7.70 -28.84 -8.58
N GLU A 189 -7.94 -30.00 -9.20
CA GLU A 189 -8.31 -31.20 -8.46
C GLU A 189 -7.21 -31.55 -7.44
N ASN A 190 -7.58 -31.73 -6.17
CA ASN A 190 -6.69 -32.01 -5.04
C ASN A 190 -5.69 -30.90 -4.63
N GLU A 191 -5.74 -29.72 -5.26
CA GLU A 191 -4.94 -28.57 -4.80
C GLU A 191 -5.42 -28.14 -3.40
N PRO A 192 -4.55 -27.97 -2.37
CA PRO A 192 -4.96 -27.40 -1.10
C PRO A 192 -5.49 -25.97 -1.22
N GLU A 193 -6.44 -25.58 -0.38
CA GLU A 193 -7.03 -24.23 -0.44
C GLU A 193 -5.99 -23.12 -0.25
N LYS A 194 -5.04 -23.31 0.67
CA LYS A 194 -3.93 -22.36 0.89
C LYS A 194 -3.09 -22.17 -0.38
N ASP A 195 -2.68 -23.27 -1.00
CA ASP A 195 -1.82 -23.26 -2.19
C ASP A 195 -2.54 -22.61 -3.38
N TYR A 196 -3.86 -22.82 -3.48
CA TYR A 196 -4.71 -22.13 -4.44
C TYR A 196 -4.65 -20.60 -4.28
N TYR A 197 -4.89 -20.08 -3.07
CA TYR A 197 -4.83 -18.63 -2.83
C TYR A 197 -3.42 -18.06 -3.04
N GLU A 198 -2.37 -18.79 -2.65
CA GLU A 198 -0.98 -18.38 -2.88
C GLU A 198 -0.66 -18.31 -4.37
N ARG A 199 -1.12 -19.28 -5.17
CA ARG A 199 -0.99 -19.27 -6.63
C ARG A 199 -1.69 -18.07 -7.26
N ILE A 200 -2.93 -17.77 -6.85
CA ILE A 200 -3.66 -16.61 -7.37
C ILE A 200 -2.96 -15.30 -6.98
N ALA A 201 -2.55 -15.15 -5.72
CA ALA A 201 -1.82 -13.97 -5.26
C ALA A 201 -0.50 -13.77 -6.03
N LYS A 202 0.21 -14.86 -6.33
CA LYS A 202 1.43 -14.84 -7.14
C LYS A 202 1.16 -14.37 -8.58
N LEU A 203 0.12 -14.89 -9.23
CA LEU A 203 -0.27 -14.46 -10.58
C LEU A 203 -0.56 -12.97 -10.64
N ILE A 204 -1.36 -12.46 -9.69
CA ILE A 204 -1.66 -11.02 -9.59
C ILE A 204 -0.37 -10.22 -9.41
N LYS A 205 0.49 -10.64 -8.47
CA LYS A 205 1.77 -9.99 -8.21
C LYS A 205 2.67 -9.95 -9.45
N GLU A 206 2.79 -11.06 -10.17
CA GLU A 206 3.61 -11.13 -11.39
C GLU A 206 3.10 -10.20 -12.48
N THR A 207 1.77 -10.11 -12.67
CA THR A 207 1.14 -9.17 -13.60
C THR A 207 1.40 -7.72 -13.19
N VAL A 208 1.25 -7.39 -11.91
CA VAL A 208 1.51 -6.03 -11.39
C VAL A 208 2.99 -5.67 -11.50
N ASP A 209 3.89 -6.58 -11.14
CA ASP A 209 5.34 -6.37 -11.27
C ASP A 209 5.74 -6.19 -12.75
N LYS A 210 5.06 -6.88 -13.69
CA LYS A 210 5.23 -6.65 -15.13
C LYS A 210 4.78 -5.24 -15.52
N LYS A 211 3.57 -4.83 -15.14
CA LYS A 211 3.07 -3.47 -15.39
C LYS A 211 4.01 -2.40 -14.86
N LEU A 212 4.48 -2.54 -13.62
CA LEU A 212 5.42 -1.60 -13.02
C LEU A 212 6.71 -1.43 -13.84
N ARG A 213 7.21 -2.50 -14.49
CA ARG A 213 8.39 -2.42 -15.37
C ARG A 213 8.10 -1.75 -16.72
N GLU A 214 6.86 -1.82 -17.19
CA GLU A 214 6.41 -1.27 -18.47
C GLU A 214 5.93 0.19 -18.33
N SER A 215 5.63 0.64 -17.12
CA SER A 215 5.11 1.97 -16.84
C SER A 215 6.13 3.09 -17.01
N LYS A 216 5.62 4.26 -17.42
CA LYS A 216 6.37 5.51 -17.46
C LYS A 216 6.23 6.23 -16.12
N VAL A 217 7.35 6.47 -15.45
CA VAL A 217 7.38 7.13 -14.14
C VAL A 217 8.20 8.41 -14.23
N GLU A 218 7.61 9.54 -13.82
CA GLU A 218 8.31 10.81 -13.70
C GLU A 218 8.26 11.30 -12.25
N VAL A 219 9.42 11.54 -11.65
CA VAL A 219 9.52 12.05 -10.27
C VAL A 219 9.75 13.56 -10.31
N LYS A 220 8.85 14.34 -9.68
CA LYS A 220 8.91 15.80 -9.66
C LYS A 220 9.72 16.33 -8.46
N GLY A 221 10.18 17.58 -8.58
CA GLY A 221 11.08 18.26 -7.63
C GLY A 221 10.66 18.27 -6.15
N ALA A 222 9.36 18.12 -5.85
CA ALA A 222 8.87 17.99 -4.47
C ALA A 222 9.45 16.75 -3.75
N LEU A 223 9.71 15.66 -4.47
CA LEU A 223 10.41 14.48 -3.92
C LEU A 223 11.95 14.66 -3.87
N LEU A 224 12.51 15.52 -4.75
CA LEU A 224 13.94 15.84 -4.79
C LEU A 224 14.36 16.78 -3.65
N MET A 225 13.48 17.63 -3.13
CA MET A 225 13.78 18.48 -1.96
C MET A 225 13.92 17.69 -0.65
N LEU A 226 13.50 16.42 -0.66
CA LEU A 226 13.74 15.44 0.40
C LEU A 226 15.02 14.61 0.18
N SER A 227 15.65 14.70 -0.99
CA SER A 227 16.77 13.84 -1.40
C SER A 227 18.15 14.44 -1.16
N SER A 228 18.27 15.70 -0.72
CA SER A 228 19.57 16.36 -0.47
C SER A 228 20.38 15.81 0.72
N ARG A 229 19.99 14.66 1.29
CA ARG A 229 20.78 13.89 2.26
C ARG A 229 20.89 12.37 1.99
N SER A 230 20.54 11.86 0.81
CA SER A 230 20.76 10.45 0.48
C SER A 230 21.18 10.26 -0.98
N SER A 231 22.43 9.82 -1.16
CA SER A 231 23.09 9.52 -2.44
C SER A 231 22.45 8.37 -3.25
N ALA A 232 21.48 7.65 -2.68
CA ALA A 232 20.82 6.51 -3.33
C ALA A 232 19.81 6.92 -4.41
N LEU A 233 19.14 8.08 -4.27
CA LEU A 233 18.08 8.50 -5.20
C LEU A 233 18.61 9.00 -6.54
N THR A 234 19.82 9.56 -6.58
CA THR A 234 20.48 9.95 -7.82
C THR A 234 20.88 8.73 -8.67
N GLY A 235 21.06 7.55 -8.04
CA GLY A 235 21.32 6.29 -8.73
C GLY A 235 20.07 5.72 -9.39
N TYR A 236 18.94 5.68 -8.68
CA TYR A 236 17.72 5.05 -9.17
C TYR A 236 16.95 5.87 -10.22
N ALA A 237 16.91 7.20 -10.07
CA ALA A 237 16.36 8.08 -11.12
C ALA A 237 17.21 8.06 -12.40
N ARG A 238 18.54 7.88 -12.26
CA ARG A 238 19.47 7.73 -13.38
C ARG A 238 19.37 6.33 -14.01
N TYR A 239 19.09 5.30 -13.22
CA TYR A 239 18.78 3.94 -13.68
C TYR A 239 17.50 3.91 -14.56
N LEU A 240 16.39 4.49 -14.08
CA LEU A 240 15.15 4.53 -14.85
C LEU A 240 15.27 5.37 -16.14
N ASN A 241 16.00 6.50 -16.10
CA ASN A 241 16.26 7.30 -17.30
C ASN A 241 17.24 6.65 -18.31
N SER A 242 18.10 5.72 -17.86
CA SER A 242 18.99 4.98 -18.75
C SER A 242 18.27 3.86 -19.52
N CYS A 243 17.18 3.32 -18.96
CA CYS A 243 16.37 2.30 -19.63
C CYS A 243 15.41 2.90 -20.69
N SER A 244 15.02 4.17 -20.57
CA SER A 244 14.14 4.84 -21.53
C SER A 244 14.86 5.44 -22.74
N SER A 245 16.20 5.49 -22.73
CA SER A 245 17.02 6.15 -23.77
C SER A 245 17.95 5.22 -24.57
N ALA A 246 17.99 3.92 -24.26
CA ALA A 246 18.84 2.97 -24.97
C ALA A 246 18.24 2.53 -26.32
N ARG A 247 18.80 3.05 -27.43
CA ARG A 247 18.65 2.42 -28.76
C ARG A 247 19.26 1.01 -28.74
N PRO A 248 18.74 0.05 -29.54
CA PRO A 248 19.16 -1.33 -29.47
C PRO A 248 20.58 -1.45 -30.01
N VAL A 249 21.56 -1.63 -29.12
CA VAL A 249 22.89 -2.12 -29.48
C VAL A 249 23.08 -3.46 -28.78
N SER A 250 23.40 -4.46 -29.59
CA SER A 250 23.20 -5.90 -29.38
C SER A 250 24.05 -6.57 -28.28
N SER A 251 24.45 -5.87 -27.22
CA SER A 251 25.29 -6.49 -26.18
C SER A 251 25.18 -5.93 -24.77
N TRP A 252 24.20 -5.07 -24.46
CA TRP A 252 23.97 -4.64 -23.07
C TRP A 252 22.71 -5.29 -22.50
N ARG A 253 22.89 -6.32 -21.66
CA ARG A 253 21.82 -6.86 -20.82
C ARG A 253 21.56 -5.90 -19.67
N CYS A 254 20.31 -5.49 -19.47
CA CYS A 254 19.90 -4.95 -18.17
C CYS A 254 20.16 -6.03 -17.10
N PRO A 255 20.90 -5.73 -16.02
CA PRO A 255 21.04 -6.67 -14.92
C PRO A 255 19.66 -6.95 -14.34
N THR A 256 19.30 -8.21 -14.23
CA THR A 256 18.07 -8.63 -13.55
C THR A 256 18.21 -8.38 -12.05
N ILE A 257 17.08 -8.12 -11.36
CA ILE A 257 17.02 -7.90 -9.90
C ILE A 257 17.72 -9.03 -9.08
N ALA A 258 17.97 -10.19 -9.69
CA ALA A 258 18.79 -11.27 -9.15
C ALA A 258 20.23 -10.85 -8.76
N ASP A 259 20.80 -9.80 -9.34
CA ASP A 259 22.21 -9.40 -9.10
C ASP A 259 22.40 -8.51 -7.85
N SER A 260 21.33 -8.19 -7.13
CA SER A 260 21.40 -7.39 -5.88
C SER A 260 21.50 -8.21 -4.60
N GLY A 261 21.54 -9.55 -4.71
CA GLY A 261 21.70 -10.48 -3.57
C GLY A 261 23.06 -10.42 -2.85
N ALA A 262 23.97 -9.51 -3.22
CA ALA A 262 25.32 -9.43 -2.68
C ALA A 262 25.58 -8.28 -1.68
N TYR A 263 24.55 -7.50 -1.28
CA TYR A 263 24.75 -6.30 -0.45
C TYR A 263 23.90 -6.22 0.83
N LEU A 264 23.57 -7.36 1.44
CA LEU A 264 23.00 -7.41 2.80
C LEU A 264 23.62 -8.58 3.57
N GLY A 265 24.79 -8.32 4.15
CA GLY A 265 25.23 -8.97 5.39
C GLY A 265 24.77 -8.18 6.60
#